data_AF-A0A963BB60-F1
#
_entry.id   AF-A0A963BB60-F1
#
_cell.length_a   1.000
_cell.length_b   1.000
_cell.length_c   1.000
_cell.angle_alpha   90.00
_cell.angle_beta   90.00
_cell.angle_gamma   90.00
#
_symmetry.space_group_name_H-M   'P 1'
#
loop_
_entity.id
_entity.type
_entity.pdbx_description
1 polymer ?
#
loop_
_entity_poly.entity_id
_entity_poly.type
_entity_poly.pdbx_seq_one_letter_code
_entity_poly.pdbx_strand_id
1 'polypeptide(L)'
;ARLRELHTWFRGFYAEQCLNCRTWCERREVRPEIPWLGVKLPKGILVVDATSAEPGLPGEVAIPLDEDHISICKPASRDAQLYKGLLRWLDNCLQVVAAEASAPASPAPAAQHKAPEDEAAATVETASLPAGAPGTGAIAIWQEKLAFLQEQEAITADVSQKFQIRKGVEECQAKLRELGGEA
;
A
#
# COMPACT_ATOMS: atom_id res chain seq x y z
N ALA A 1 7.57 -6.43 11.28
CA ALA A 1 8.86 -6.52 10.57
C ALA A 1 8.75 -5.87 9.19
N ARG A 2 7.98 -6.47 8.28
CA ARG A 2 7.88 -6.05 6.86
C ARG A 2 7.58 -4.58 6.55
N LEU A 3 6.64 -3.93 7.25
CA LEU A 3 6.29 -2.52 6.97
C LEU A 3 7.42 -1.54 7.32
N ARG A 4 8.18 -1.82 8.37
CA ARG A 4 9.31 -0.98 8.77
C ARG A 4 10.47 -1.12 7.80
N GLU A 5 10.75 -2.35 7.37
CA GLU A 5 11.73 -2.63 6.32
C GLU A 5 11.36 -1.92 5.01
N LEU A 6 10.08 -1.98 4.61
CA LEU A 6 9.59 -1.27 3.43
C LEU A 6 9.76 0.25 3.56
N HIS A 7 9.45 0.82 4.72
CA HIS A 7 9.63 2.25 4.97
C HIS A 7 11.11 2.67 4.92
N THR A 8 12.01 1.91 5.54
CA THR A 8 13.45 2.15 5.46
C THR A 8 13.95 2.07 4.03
N TRP A 9 13.54 1.03 3.30
CA TRP A 9 13.88 0.86 1.88
C TRP A 9 13.41 2.05 1.04
N PHE A 10 12.14 2.47 1.21
CA PHE A 10 11.56 3.58 0.46
C PHE A 10 12.32 4.89 0.68
N ARG A 11 12.78 5.15 1.91
CA ARG A 11 13.59 6.34 2.22
C ARG A 11 14.95 6.33 1.52
N GLY A 12 15.61 5.18 1.46
CA GLY A 12 16.84 5.01 0.68
C GLY A 12 16.59 5.25 -0.80
N PHE A 13 15.56 4.60 -1.35
CA PHE A 13 15.17 4.72 -2.75
C PHE A 13 14.79 6.16 -3.13
N TYR A 14 14.07 6.88 -2.28
CA TYR A 14 13.74 8.29 -2.46
C TYR A 14 14.99 9.17 -2.63
N ALA A 15 16.00 8.95 -1.79
CA ALA A 15 17.24 9.72 -1.81
C ALA A 15 18.10 9.39 -3.04
N GLU A 16 18.18 8.12 -3.41
CA GLU A 16 18.98 7.65 -4.56
C GLU A 16 18.38 8.06 -5.90
N GLN A 17 17.05 7.99 -6.03
CA GLN A 17 16.35 8.27 -7.28
C GLN A 17 15.83 9.70 -7.39
N CYS A 18 16.13 10.56 -6.40
CA CYS A 18 15.67 11.94 -6.35
C CYS A 18 14.16 12.08 -6.60
N LEU A 19 13.35 11.23 -5.96
CA LEU A 19 11.91 11.21 -6.19
C LEU A 19 11.25 12.49 -5.68
N ASN A 20 10.21 12.95 -6.38
CA ASN A 20 9.26 13.91 -5.82
C ASN A 20 8.18 13.15 -5.06
N CYS A 21 8.02 13.46 -3.77
CA CYS A 21 7.02 12.83 -2.91
C CYS A 21 6.05 13.88 -2.37
N ARG A 22 4.78 13.50 -2.22
CA ARG A 22 3.75 14.30 -1.56
C ARG A 22 2.86 13.36 -0.74
N THR A 23 2.63 13.70 0.52
CA THR A 23 1.79 12.89 1.41
C THR A 23 0.62 13.68 1.95
N TRP A 24 -0.51 13.00 2.15
CA TRP A 24 -1.72 13.56 2.74
C TRP A 24 -2.18 12.71 3.93
N CYS A 25 -2.82 13.35 4.90
CA CYS A 25 -3.42 12.68 6.06
C CYS A 25 -4.87 13.09 6.25
N GLU A 26 -5.64 12.20 6.87
CA GLU A 26 -7.07 12.38 7.05
C GLU A 26 -7.38 13.17 8.33
N ARG A 27 -8.52 13.87 8.34
CA ARG A 27 -9.03 14.55 9.56
C ARG A 27 -10.44 14.09 9.94
N ARG A 28 -11.13 13.38 9.03
CA ARG A 28 -12.46 12.82 9.31
C ARG A 28 -12.33 11.32 9.54
N GLU A 29 -13.02 10.85 10.56
CA GLU A 29 -13.14 9.43 10.82
C GLU A 29 -14.02 8.78 9.73
N VAL A 30 -13.66 7.57 9.33
CA VAL A 30 -14.55 6.71 8.54
C VAL A 30 -15.71 6.26 9.43
N ARG A 31 -16.94 6.52 8.96
CA ARG A 31 -18.18 6.13 9.64
C ARG A 31 -19.03 5.29 8.70
N PRO A 32 -18.79 3.97 8.64
CA PRO A 32 -19.59 3.10 7.79
C PRO A 32 -21.03 3.09 8.32
N GLU A 33 -21.98 3.51 7.48
CA GLU A 33 -23.39 3.33 7.76
C GLU A 33 -23.78 1.91 7.35
N ILE A 34 -24.49 1.20 8.24
CA ILE A 34 -25.07 -0.12 7.96
C ILE A 34 -26.59 0.08 7.90
N PRO A 35 -27.17 0.42 6.72
CA PRO A 35 -28.55 0.92 6.64
C PRO A 35 -29.58 -0.09 7.15
N TRP A 36 -29.35 -1.39 6.94
CA TRP A 36 -30.28 -2.45 7.36
C TRP A 36 -30.30 -2.71 8.87
N LEU A 37 -29.28 -2.29 9.60
CA LEU A 37 -29.20 -2.49 11.06
C LEU A 37 -29.66 -1.26 11.83
N GLY A 38 -29.81 -0.10 11.18
CA GLY A 38 -30.18 1.16 11.84
C GLY A 38 -29.16 1.64 12.90
N VAL A 39 -28.00 1.00 13.00
CA VAL A 39 -26.96 1.31 13.99
C VAL A 39 -25.92 2.22 13.35
N LYS A 40 -25.77 3.43 13.91
CA LYS A 40 -24.60 4.28 13.69
C LYS A 40 -23.60 4.02 14.82
N LEU A 41 -22.38 3.62 14.47
CA LEU A 41 -21.31 3.47 15.45
C LEU A 41 -21.05 4.81 16.15
N PRO A 42 -20.95 4.85 17.49
CA PRO A 42 -20.83 6.10 18.24
C PRO A 42 -19.48 6.80 18.03
N LYS A 43 -18.46 6.07 17.59
CA LYS A 43 -17.14 6.59 17.19
C LYS A 43 -16.81 6.05 15.81
N GLY A 44 -16.30 6.92 14.94
CA GLY A 44 -15.73 6.49 13.68
C GLY A 44 -14.31 5.96 13.88
N ILE A 45 -13.70 5.52 12.79
CA ILE A 45 -12.34 4.99 12.77
C ILE A 45 -11.46 5.98 12.02
N LEU A 46 -10.42 6.48 12.68
CA LEU A 46 -9.30 7.15 12.03
C LEU A 46 -8.31 6.06 11.60
N VAL A 47 -8.25 5.77 10.32
CA VAL A 47 -7.41 4.74 9.70
C VAL A 47 -5.96 5.22 9.61
N VAL A 48 -5.74 6.49 9.25
CA VAL A 48 -4.41 7.09 9.08
C VAL A 48 -4.39 8.48 9.72
N ASP A 49 -3.93 8.54 10.96
CA ASP A 49 -3.69 9.82 11.64
C ASP A 49 -2.46 10.56 11.07
N ALA A 50 -2.32 11.83 11.43
CA ALA A 50 -1.24 12.68 10.96
C ALA A 50 0.17 12.12 11.25
N THR A 51 0.37 11.48 12.40
CA THR A 51 1.67 10.91 12.78
C THR A 51 2.00 9.66 11.95
N SER A 52 1.01 8.81 11.71
CA SER A 52 1.15 7.60 10.89
C SER A 52 1.37 7.92 9.40
N ALA A 53 0.86 9.07 8.94
CA ALA A 53 1.05 9.55 7.59
C ALA A 53 2.43 10.17 7.35
N GLU A 54 3.24 10.42 8.39
CA GLU A 54 4.49 11.13 8.16
C GLU A 54 5.51 10.30 7.37
N PRO A 55 5.98 10.79 6.21
CA PRO A 55 6.89 10.02 5.37
C PRO A 55 8.32 10.03 5.93
N GLY A 56 8.64 11.03 6.77
CA GLY A 56 9.98 11.22 7.34
C GLY A 56 11.03 11.63 6.29
N LEU A 57 10.59 12.25 5.20
CA LEU A 57 11.45 12.68 4.10
C LEU A 57 11.84 14.18 4.29
N PRO A 58 13.04 14.60 3.84
CA PRO A 58 13.44 16.00 3.94
C PRO A 58 12.48 16.93 3.19
N GLY A 59 11.97 17.95 3.88
CA GLY A 59 11.09 18.96 3.28
C GLY A 59 9.66 18.52 3.00
N GLU A 60 9.29 17.28 3.36
CA GLU A 60 7.93 16.76 3.18
C GLU A 60 7.28 16.45 4.53
N VAL A 61 6.05 16.93 4.68
CA VAL A 61 5.19 16.71 5.84
C VAL A 61 3.79 16.37 5.35
N ALA A 62 3.12 15.45 6.05
CA ALA A 62 1.79 15.02 5.66
C ALA A 62 0.80 16.20 5.67
N ILE A 63 0.19 16.47 4.51
CA ILE A 63 -0.78 17.56 4.36
C ILE A 63 -2.15 17.11 4.86
N PRO A 64 -2.72 17.78 5.87
CA PRO A 64 -4.02 17.40 6.38
C PRO A 64 -5.14 17.78 5.42
N LEU A 65 -6.09 16.86 5.24
CA LEU A 65 -7.30 17.05 4.46
C LEU A 65 -8.53 16.89 5.35
N ASP A 66 -9.56 17.71 5.12
CA ASP A 66 -10.89 17.54 5.74
C ASP A 66 -11.67 16.40 5.07
N GLU A 67 -11.02 15.25 4.97
CA GLU A 67 -11.49 14.05 4.29
C GLU A 67 -11.26 12.83 5.19
N ASP A 68 -11.97 11.76 4.89
CA ASP A 68 -11.80 10.44 5.49
C ASP A 68 -11.01 9.50 4.56
N HIS A 69 -10.56 8.36 5.07
CA HIS A 69 -9.78 7.40 4.31
C HIS A 69 -10.40 7.04 2.94
N ILE A 70 -11.73 6.92 2.90
CA ILE A 70 -12.47 6.52 1.69
C ILE A 70 -12.41 7.64 0.64
N SER A 71 -12.72 8.87 1.05
CA SER A 71 -12.75 10.04 0.17
C SER A 71 -11.36 10.48 -0.28
N ILE A 72 -10.30 10.20 0.48
CA ILE A 72 -8.91 10.37 0.04
C ILE A 72 -8.56 9.37 -1.06
N CYS A 73 -8.87 8.08 -0.88
CA CYS A 73 -8.60 7.06 -1.91
C CYS A 73 -9.49 7.21 -3.15
N LYS A 74 -10.69 7.76 -2.99
CA LYS A 74 -11.66 7.96 -4.06
C LYS A 74 -12.33 9.33 -3.92
N PRO A 75 -11.73 10.39 -4.48
CA PRO A 75 -12.32 11.72 -4.47
C PRO A 75 -13.73 11.70 -5.06
N ALA A 76 -14.69 12.30 -4.37
CA ALA A 76 -16.10 12.27 -4.77
C ALA A 76 -16.35 12.99 -6.11
N SER A 77 -15.52 13.99 -6.44
CA SER A 77 -15.61 14.73 -7.69
C SER A 77 -14.27 15.38 -8.07
N ARG A 78 -14.19 15.91 -9.30
CA ARG A 78 -13.06 16.76 -9.74
C ARG A 78 -12.99 18.11 -9.02
N ASP A 79 -14.04 18.48 -8.29
CA ASP A 79 -14.05 19.69 -7.50
C ASP A 79 -13.42 19.53 -6.12
N ALA A 80 -13.16 18.28 -5.70
CA ALA A 80 -12.52 17.97 -4.42
C ALA A 80 -11.16 18.66 -4.28
N GLN A 81 -10.85 19.11 -3.06
CA GLN A 81 -9.61 19.80 -2.74
C GLN A 81 -8.38 18.94 -3.08
N LEU A 82 -8.42 17.65 -2.74
CA LEU A 82 -7.36 16.69 -3.05
C LEU A 82 -7.11 16.61 -4.57
N TYR A 83 -8.16 16.50 -5.38
CA TYR A 83 -8.02 16.40 -6.84
C TYR A 83 -7.34 17.64 -7.43
N LYS A 84 -7.83 18.84 -7.09
CA LYS A 84 -7.24 20.11 -7.56
C LYS A 84 -5.82 20.32 -7.04
N GLY A 85 -5.57 19.95 -5.79
CA GLY A 85 -4.24 20.01 -5.17
C GLY A 85 -3.24 19.10 -5.86
N LEU A 86 -3.65 17.87 -6.18
CA LEU A 86 -2.83 16.90 -6.91
C LEU A 86 -2.47 17.42 -8.31
N LEU A 87 -3.44 17.94 -9.08
CA LEU A 87 -3.17 18.51 -10.40
C LEU A 87 -2.15 19.65 -10.33
N ARG A 88 -2.32 20.59 -9.40
CA ARG A 88 -1.37 21.69 -9.21
C ARG A 88 0.03 21.17 -8.86
N TRP A 89 0.12 20.14 -8.01
CA TRP A 89 1.40 19.56 -7.64
C TRP A 89 2.07 18.88 -8.84
N LEU A 90 1.32 18.14 -9.66
CA LEU A 90 1.83 17.53 -10.88
C LEU A 90 2.32 18.58 -11.88
N ASP A 91 1.57 19.67 -12.07
CA ASP A 91 1.99 20.78 -12.93
C ASP A 91 3.33 21.38 -12.46
N ASN A 92 3.51 21.55 -11.15
CA ASN A 92 4.77 22.02 -10.58
C ASN A 92 5.92 21.04 -10.84
N CYS A 93 5.69 19.73 -10.68
CA CYS A 93 6.69 18.71 -10.98
C CYS A 93 7.11 18.74 -12.46
N LEU A 94 6.14 18.90 -13.38
CA LEU A 94 6.43 18.97 -14.82
C LEU A 94 7.19 20.25 -15.19
N GLN A 95 6.90 21.37 -14.53
CA GLN A 95 7.64 22.62 -14.74
C GLN A 95 9.10 22.51 -14.30
N VAL A 96 9.39 21.83 -13.19
CA VAL A 96 10.77 21.57 -12.75
C VAL A 96 11.52 20.75 -13.79
N VAL A 97 10.92 19.66 -14.28
CA VAL A 97 11.53 18.81 -15.32
C VAL A 97 11.78 19.60 -16.61
N ALA A 98 10.81 20.43 -17.04
CA ALA A 98 10.96 21.25 -18.23
C ALA A 98 12.06 22.31 -18.08
N ALA A 99 12.17 22.94 -16.90
CA ALA A 99 13.20 23.91 -16.61
C ALA A 99 14.61 23.29 -16.67
N GLU A 100 14.79 22.11 -16.05
CA GLU A 100 16.05 21.36 -16.10
C GLU A 100 16.44 20.97 -17.52
N ALA A 101 15.49 20.56 -18.36
CA ALA A 101 15.74 20.24 -19.77
C ALA A 101 16.12 21.46 -20.62
N SER A 102 15.71 22.66 -20.22
CA SER A 102 15.98 23.92 -20.93
C SER A 102 17.25 24.64 -20.48
N ALA A 103 17.87 24.20 -19.38
CA ALA A 103 19.09 24.80 -18.87
C ALA A 103 20.27 24.50 -19.82
N PRO A 104 21.05 25.52 -20.25
CA PRO A 104 22.24 25.28 -21.06
C PRO A 104 23.26 24.49 -20.24
N ALA A 105 23.82 23.44 -20.85
CA ALA A 105 24.87 22.61 -20.25
C ALA A 105 26.07 23.48 -19.87
N SER A 106 26.14 23.86 -18.60
CA SER A 106 27.28 24.57 -18.04
C SER A 106 28.46 23.59 -17.89
N PRO A 107 29.69 23.98 -18.26
CA PRO A 107 30.83 23.06 -18.28
C PRO A 107 31.19 22.61 -16.86
N ALA A 108 31.24 21.29 -16.67
CA ALA A 108 31.63 20.64 -15.43
C ALA A 108 33.08 20.99 -15.03
N PRO A 109 33.38 21.30 -13.75
CA PRO A 109 34.74 21.26 -13.25
C PRO A 109 35.13 19.83 -12.87
N ALA A 110 36.26 19.40 -13.41
CA ALA A 110 36.94 18.15 -13.09
C ALA A 110 37.59 18.17 -11.70
N ALA A 111 37.57 17.03 -10.99
CA ALA A 111 38.58 16.48 -10.05
C ALA A 111 37.86 15.55 -9.04
N GLN A 112 38.05 14.22 -9.11
CA GLN A 112 39.10 13.39 -8.47
C GLN A 112 38.85 13.01 -7.00
N HIS A 113 39.05 11.70 -6.74
CA HIS A 113 39.28 10.94 -5.48
C HIS A 113 38.11 10.00 -5.08
N LYS A 114 38.29 8.76 -4.59
CA LYS A 114 39.38 7.77 -4.49
C LYS A 114 38.70 6.51 -3.89
N ALA A 115 38.96 5.31 -4.42
CA ALA A 115 38.53 4.02 -3.84
C ALA A 115 39.33 3.68 -2.56
N PRO A 116 38.74 2.92 -1.62
CA PRO A 116 39.00 1.46 -1.56
C PRO A 116 37.69 0.66 -1.31
N GLU A 117 37.46 -0.51 -1.91
CA GLU A 117 37.99 -1.84 -1.53
C GLU A 117 37.82 -2.16 -0.02
N ASP A 118 36.78 -2.92 0.37
CA ASP A 118 36.95 -4.32 0.77
C ASP A 118 35.62 -5.09 1.01
N GLU A 119 35.69 -6.38 0.72
CA GLU A 119 34.89 -7.56 1.10
C GLU A 119 33.54 -7.46 1.85
N ALA A 120 32.52 -8.17 1.34
CA ALA A 120 32.16 -9.50 1.85
C ALA A 120 30.90 -10.04 1.15
N ALA A 121 31.10 -11.11 0.38
CA ALA A 121 30.07 -11.89 -0.25
C ALA A 121 29.32 -12.75 0.80
N ALA A 122 27.99 -12.68 0.79
CA ALA A 122 27.13 -13.69 1.39
C ALA A 122 26.03 -14.05 0.39
N THR A 123 26.26 -15.14 -0.32
CA THR A 123 25.30 -15.89 -1.13
C THR A 123 24.16 -16.39 -0.25
N VAL A 124 22.93 -16.02 -0.58
CA VAL A 124 21.74 -16.71 -0.07
C VAL A 124 21.03 -17.39 -1.24
N GLU A 125 20.94 -18.69 -1.09
CA GLU A 125 20.31 -19.68 -1.96
C GLU A 125 18.92 -19.26 -2.45
N THR A 126 18.78 -19.34 -3.77
CA THR A 126 17.54 -19.29 -4.51
C THR A 126 16.70 -20.53 -4.21
N ALA A 127 15.74 -20.42 -3.30
CA ALA A 127 14.71 -21.44 -3.16
C ALA A 127 13.72 -21.34 -4.34
N SER A 128 13.89 -22.28 -5.25
CA SER A 128 13.03 -22.53 -6.41
C SER A 128 11.60 -22.88 -5.97
N LEU A 129 10.61 -22.10 -6.43
CA LEU A 129 9.19 -22.47 -6.37
C LEU A 129 8.90 -23.50 -7.49
N PRO A 130 8.33 -24.69 -7.21
CA PRO A 130 7.79 -25.50 -8.27
C PRO A 130 6.49 -24.88 -8.79
N ALA A 131 6.44 -24.79 -10.11
CA ALA A 131 5.31 -24.37 -10.91
C ALA A 131 4.07 -25.25 -10.67
N GLY A 132 2.95 -24.58 -10.43
CA GLY A 132 1.62 -25.15 -10.57
C GLY A 132 0.68 -24.00 -10.89
N ALA A 133 0.35 -23.81 -12.17
CA ALA A 133 -0.56 -22.77 -12.61
C ALA A 133 -1.96 -23.00 -11.98
N PRO A 134 -2.56 -22.03 -11.26
CA PRO A 134 -3.97 -22.08 -10.92
C PRO A 134 -4.77 -21.38 -12.00
N GLY A 135 -5.81 -22.05 -12.49
CA GLY A 135 -6.66 -21.58 -13.57
C GLY A 135 -7.23 -20.20 -13.32
N THR A 136 -7.37 -19.42 -14.39
CA THR A 136 -7.86 -18.04 -14.41
C THR A 136 -9.38 -17.92 -14.19
N GLY A 137 -9.95 -18.77 -13.33
CA GLY A 137 -11.38 -18.84 -13.05
C GLY A 137 -11.70 -18.52 -11.60
N ALA A 138 -12.87 -17.92 -11.35
CA ALA A 138 -13.35 -17.60 -10.01
C ALA A 138 -13.31 -18.83 -9.07
N ILE A 139 -13.62 -20.02 -9.57
CA ILE A 139 -13.58 -21.29 -8.81
C ILE A 139 -12.16 -21.56 -8.27
N ALA A 140 -11.12 -21.41 -9.08
CA ALA A 140 -9.75 -21.68 -8.66
C ALA A 140 -9.28 -20.71 -7.56
N ILE A 141 -9.67 -19.44 -7.66
CA ILE A 141 -9.37 -18.42 -6.63
C ILE A 141 -10.05 -18.78 -5.31
N TRP A 142 -11.31 -19.23 -5.36
CA TRP A 142 -12.04 -19.65 -4.16
C TRP A 142 -11.51 -20.96 -3.57
N GLN A 143 -11.02 -21.89 -4.39
CA GLN A 143 -10.33 -23.11 -3.94
C GLN A 143 -9.01 -22.81 -3.25
N GLU A 144 -8.20 -21.90 -3.80
CA GLU A 144 -6.93 -21.46 -3.20
C GLU A 144 -7.18 -20.77 -1.85
N LYS A 145 -8.17 -19.88 -1.78
CA LYS A 145 -8.56 -19.22 -0.53
C LYS A 145 -9.08 -20.23 0.52
N LEU A 146 -9.84 -21.23 0.11
CA LEU A 146 -10.31 -22.30 1.00
C LEU A 146 -9.14 -23.10 1.58
N ALA A 147 -8.19 -23.51 0.74
CA ALA A 147 -7.01 -24.25 1.17
C ALA A 147 -6.17 -23.45 2.19
N PHE A 148 -5.94 -22.16 1.91
CA PHE A 148 -5.24 -21.26 2.83
C PHE A 148 -5.94 -21.16 4.20
N LEU A 149 -7.26 -20.99 4.22
CA LEU A 149 -8.01 -20.86 5.47
C LEU A 149 -8.03 -22.17 6.28
N GLN A 150 -8.08 -23.32 5.62
CA GLN A 150 -7.99 -24.62 6.30
C GLN A 150 -6.62 -24.84 6.95
N GLU A 151 -5.53 -24.44 6.29
CA GLU A 151 -4.18 -24.50 6.87
C GLU A 151 -4.05 -23.56 8.08
N GLN A 152 -4.59 -22.33 7.98
CA GLN A 152 -4.61 -21.39 9.10
C GLN A 152 -5.42 -21.91 10.30
N GLU A 153 -6.53 -22.62 10.08
CA GLU A 153 -7.32 -23.22 11.16
C GLU A 153 -6.52 -24.28 11.93
N ALA A 154 -5.70 -25.07 11.22
CA ALA A 154 -4.88 -26.13 11.81
C ALA A 154 -3.76 -25.57 12.70
N ILE A 155 -3.22 -24.39 12.37
CA ILE A 155 -2.09 -23.77 13.07
C ILE A 155 -2.56 -22.83 14.19
N THR A 156 -3.76 -22.25 14.09
CA THR A 156 -4.24 -21.23 15.03
C THR A 156 -4.76 -21.84 16.34
N ALA A 157 -4.11 -21.48 17.45
CA ALA A 157 -4.51 -21.87 18.81
C ALA A 157 -5.48 -20.88 19.49
N ASP A 158 -5.54 -19.63 19.03
CA ASP A 158 -6.45 -18.62 19.58
C ASP A 158 -7.91 -18.87 19.17
N VAL A 159 -8.82 -18.82 20.15
CA VAL A 159 -10.24 -19.18 19.96
C VAL A 159 -10.98 -18.16 19.10
N SER A 160 -10.66 -16.86 19.23
CA SER A 160 -11.33 -15.80 18.50
C SER A 160 -10.92 -15.80 17.02
N GLN A 161 -9.63 -15.97 16.75
CA GLN A 161 -9.10 -16.13 15.41
C GLN A 161 -9.62 -17.41 14.75
N LYS A 162 -9.67 -18.53 15.51
CA LYS A 162 -10.22 -19.80 15.01
C LYS A 162 -11.69 -19.69 14.60
N PHE A 163 -12.50 -18.92 15.33
CA PHE A 163 -13.88 -18.65 14.95
C PHE A 163 -13.98 -17.87 13.63
N GLN A 164 -13.15 -16.84 13.45
CA GLN A 164 -13.13 -16.06 12.20
C GLN A 164 -12.68 -16.89 11.00
N ILE A 165 -11.68 -17.75 11.19
CA ILE A 165 -11.17 -18.65 10.15
C ILE A 165 -12.27 -19.64 9.73
N ARG A 166 -12.96 -20.28 10.68
CA ARG A 166 -14.07 -21.19 10.39
C ARG A 166 -15.18 -20.53 9.59
N LYS A 167 -15.56 -19.31 9.97
CA LYS A 167 -16.56 -18.55 9.24
C LYS A 167 -16.11 -18.26 7.80
N GLY A 168 -14.84 -17.95 7.60
CA GLY A 168 -14.25 -17.77 6.26
C GLY A 168 -14.23 -19.05 5.43
N VAL A 169 -13.97 -20.21 6.05
CA VAL A 169 -14.05 -21.54 5.41
C VAL A 169 -15.48 -21.81 4.92
N GLU A 170 -16.48 -21.59 5.78
CA GLU A 170 -17.89 -21.77 5.42
C GLU A 170 -18.32 -20.87 4.25
N GLU A 171 -17.86 -19.61 4.23
CA GLU A 171 -18.15 -18.67 3.14
C GLU A 171 -17.52 -19.13 1.81
N CYS A 172 -16.27 -19.60 1.83
CA CYS A 172 -15.60 -20.09 0.62
C CYS A 172 -16.29 -21.35 0.09
N GLN A 173 -16.69 -22.27 0.97
CA GLN A 173 -17.46 -23.46 0.59
C GLN A 173 -18.82 -23.12 -0.02
N ALA A 174 -19.52 -22.13 0.54
CA ALA A 174 -20.79 -21.66 0.00
C ALA A 174 -20.62 -21.05 -1.40
N LYS A 175 -19.56 -20.25 -1.61
CA LYS A 175 -19.23 -19.63 -2.89
C LYS A 175 -18.81 -20.65 -3.95
N LEU A 176 -18.08 -21.70 -3.58
CA LEU A 176 -17.75 -22.80 -4.50
C LEU A 176 -18.99 -23.58 -4.94
N ARG A 177 -19.92 -23.83 -4.01
CA ARG A 177 -21.21 -24.47 -4.30
C ARG A 177 -22.07 -23.62 -5.25
N GLU A 178 -22.09 -22.30 -5.06
CA GLU A 178 -22.82 -21.35 -5.92
C GLU A 178 -22.23 -21.31 -7.35
N LEU A 179 -20.91 -21.40 -7.47
CA LEU A 179 -20.20 -21.35 -8.75
C LEU A 179 -20.13 -22.71 -9.48
N GLY A 180 -20.74 -23.76 -8.93
CA GLY A 180 -20.76 -25.10 -9.53
C GLY A 180 -19.44 -25.87 -9.41
N GLY A 181 -18.54 -25.48 -8.51
CA GLY A 181 -17.38 -26.29 -8.15
C GLY A 181 -17.83 -27.35 -7.15
N GLU A 182 -17.94 -28.62 -7.59
CA GLU A 182 -18.15 -29.73 -6.66
C GLU A 182 -16.98 -29.79 -5.65
N ALA A 183 -17.35 -30.02 -4.39
CA ALA A 183 -16.48 -30.03 -3.22
C ALA A 183 -15.65 -31.31 -3.12
#